data_AF-A0A3B8USF9-F1
#
_entry.id   AF-A0A3B8USF9-F1
#
_cell.length_a   1.000
_cell.length_b   1.000
_cell.length_c   1.000
_cell.angle_alpha   90.00
_cell.angle_beta   90.00
_cell.angle_gamma   90.00
#
_symmetry.space_group_name_H-M   'P 1'
#
loop_
_entity.id
_entity.type
_entity.pdbx_description
1 polymer ?
#
loop_
_entity_poly.entity_id
_entity_poly.type
_entity_poly.pdbx_seq_one_letter_code
_entity_poly.pdbx_strand_id
1 'polypeptide(L)'
;MDIKVNDIKASSQIQSVKSTASSDDSFKFTLISNIEEKDLQEKLGNMMQEITEQGEKIAKHMDIKDMRKYRELVKGFLNEVVNRSHKFSRENFL
;
A
#
# COMPACT_ATOMS: atom_id res chain seq x y z
N MET A 1 32.73 -7.08 64.32
CA MET A 1 31.79 -7.08 63.19
C MET A 1 30.82 -5.93 63.40
N ASP A 2 31.25 -4.70 63.14
CA ASP A 2 31.49 -4.06 61.83
C ASP A 2 30.22 -3.48 61.21
N ILE A 3 30.27 -2.14 61.14
CA ILE A 3 29.85 -1.30 60.03
C ILE A 3 28.33 -1.03 59.86
N LYS A 4 28.03 0.25 60.16
CA LYS A 4 26.91 1.06 59.69
C LYS A 4 26.78 1.02 58.17
N VAL A 5 25.58 1.07 57.59
CA VAL A 5 25.21 2.09 56.58
C VAL A 5 23.68 2.19 56.47
N ASN A 6 23.16 3.42 56.51
CA ASN A 6 21.87 3.82 55.96
C ASN A 6 21.75 3.34 54.51
N ASP A 7 20.58 2.85 54.10
CA ASP A 7 20.11 3.20 52.77
C ASP A 7 18.65 3.61 52.78
N ILE A 8 18.50 4.84 52.30
CA ILE A 8 17.27 5.60 52.13
C ILE A 8 16.73 5.21 50.77
N LYS A 9 15.41 5.04 50.65
CA LYS A 9 14.54 5.59 49.59
C LYS A 9 13.22 4.82 49.62
N ALA A 10 12.18 5.41 50.17
CA ALA A 10 11.28 6.33 49.46
C ALA A 10 10.50 5.63 48.34
N SER A 11 9.28 5.27 48.72
CA SER A 11 8.08 5.27 47.89
C SER A 11 8.20 6.09 46.61
N SER A 12 7.88 5.47 45.48
CA SER A 12 6.84 5.99 44.59
C SER A 12 6.48 4.91 43.58
N GLN A 13 5.28 4.39 43.79
CA GLN A 13 4.46 3.66 42.83
C GLN A 13 4.59 4.33 41.45
N ILE A 14 5.26 3.67 40.52
CA ILE A 14 5.30 4.11 39.12
C ILE A 14 3.90 3.88 38.59
N GLN A 15 3.11 4.93 38.61
CA GLN A 15 1.89 5.08 37.85
C GLN A 15 2.29 4.87 36.39
N SER A 16 2.02 3.68 35.85
CA SER A 16 2.20 3.42 34.43
C SER A 16 1.28 4.40 33.70
N VAL A 17 1.89 5.44 33.15
CA VAL A 17 1.24 6.38 32.26
C VAL A 17 0.70 5.54 31.11
N LYS A 18 -0.62 5.44 31.07
CA LYS A 18 -1.40 4.91 29.95
C LYS A 18 -0.81 5.48 28.66
N SER A 19 -0.14 4.64 27.90
CA SER A 19 0.41 4.95 26.58
C SER A 19 -0.74 5.28 25.64
N THR A 20 -1.14 6.55 25.61
CA THR A 20 -2.02 7.09 24.59
C THR A 20 -1.19 7.43 23.35
N ALA A 21 -0.73 6.42 22.62
CA ALA A 21 -0.10 6.60 21.30
C ALA A 21 -0.03 5.27 20.55
N SER A 22 -1.17 4.76 20.11
CA SER A 22 -1.20 3.65 19.12
C SER A 22 -2.47 3.59 18.28
N SER A 23 -3.43 4.52 18.46
CA SER A 23 -4.67 4.55 17.67
C SER A 23 -4.61 5.48 16.45
N ASP A 24 -3.79 6.53 16.48
CA ASP A 24 -3.76 7.55 15.42
C ASP A 24 -3.01 7.08 14.15
N ASP A 25 -1.89 6.38 14.33
CA ASP A 25 -1.10 5.86 13.20
C ASP A 25 -1.76 4.66 12.51
N SER A 26 -2.50 3.83 13.26
CA SER A 26 -3.28 2.73 12.68
C SER A 26 -4.41 3.26 11.79
N PHE A 27 -5.11 4.32 12.23
CA PHE A 27 -6.15 4.94 11.42
C PHE A 27 -5.58 5.65 10.19
N LYS A 28 -4.47 6.38 10.34
CA LYS A 28 -3.74 6.98 9.20
C LYS A 28 -3.27 5.91 8.22
N PHE A 29 -2.74 4.79 8.69
CA PHE A 29 -2.36 3.67 7.84
C PHE A 29 -3.54 3.10 7.06
N THR A 30 -4.66 2.79 7.72
CA THR A 30 -5.87 2.31 7.03
C THR A 30 -6.41 3.30 6.01
N LEU A 31 -6.40 4.60 6.32
CA LEU A 31 -6.83 5.63 5.37
C LEU A 31 -5.89 5.74 4.17
N ILE A 32 -4.57 5.75 4.41
CA ILE A 32 -3.55 5.81 3.34
C ILE A 32 -3.65 4.56 2.47
N SER A 33 -3.77 3.37 3.05
CA SER A 33 -3.96 2.11 2.31
C SER A 33 -5.22 2.14 1.44
N ASN A 34 -6.37 2.58 1.99
CA ASN A 34 -7.61 2.69 1.24
C ASN A 34 -7.55 3.73 0.11
N ILE A 35 -6.85 4.85 0.32
CA ILE A 35 -6.66 5.88 -0.72
C ILE A 35 -5.75 5.35 -1.82
N GLU A 36 -4.59 4.76 -1.45
CA GLU A 36 -3.67 4.19 -2.44
C GLU A 36 -4.31 3.04 -3.25
N GLU A 37 -5.19 2.25 -2.63
CA GLU A 37 -5.94 1.20 -3.31
C GLU A 37 -6.97 1.77 -4.30
N LYS A 38 -7.69 2.83 -3.93
CA LYS A 38 -8.62 3.53 -4.82
C LYS A 38 -7.91 4.17 -6.02
N ASP A 39 -6.80 4.87 -5.77
CA ASP A 39 -6.01 5.50 -6.83
C ASP A 39 -5.47 4.45 -7.81
N LEU A 40 -5.04 3.30 -7.30
CA LEU A 40 -4.63 2.17 -8.14
C LEU A 40 -5.79 1.63 -8.95
N GLN A 41 -6.95 1.42 -8.33
CA GLN A 41 -8.13 0.91 -9.02
C GLN A 41 -8.54 1.85 -10.16
N GLU A 42 -8.53 3.16 -9.93
CA GLU A 42 -8.82 4.17 -10.95
C GLU A 42 -7.79 4.10 -12.09
N LYS A 43 -6.50 4.05 -11.76
CA LYS A 43 -5.43 3.93 -12.76
C LYS A 43 -5.57 2.66 -13.61
N LEU A 44 -5.81 1.50 -12.99
CA LEU A 44 -6.02 0.24 -13.70
C LEU A 44 -7.29 0.28 -14.56
N GLY A 45 -8.36 0.92 -14.08
CA GLY A 45 -9.58 1.17 -14.83
C GLY A 45 -9.32 1.98 -16.11
N ASN A 46 -8.59 3.09 -16.00
CA ASN A 46 -8.22 3.92 -17.13
C ASN A 46 -7.38 3.15 -18.16
N MET A 47 -6.37 2.40 -17.71
CA MET A 47 -5.54 1.57 -18.59
C MET A 47 -6.36 0.48 -19.30
N MET A 48 -7.32 -0.14 -18.61
CA MET A 48 -8.22 -1.13 -19.21
C MET A 48 -9.15 -0.51 -20.26
N GLN A 49 -9.63 0.71 -20.03
CA GLN A 49 -10.44 1.44 -21.00
C GLN A 49 -9.63 1.70 -22.28
N GLU A 50 -8.40 2.21 -22.17
CA GLU A 50 -7.51 2.43 -23.32
C GLU A 50 -7.24 1.14 -24.12
N ILE A 51 -7.01 0.02 -23.41
CA ILE A 51 -6.84 -1.30 -24.03
C ILE A 51 -8.10 -1.69 -24.81
N THR A 52 -9.27 -1.51 -24.22
CA THR A 52 -10.56 -1.86 -24.82
C THR A 52 -10.82 -1.04 -26.08
N GLU A 53 -10.67 0.29 -26.00
CA GLU A 53 -10.84 1.20 -27.14
C GLU A 53 -9.88 0.86 -28.29
N GLN A 54 -8.62 0.57 -27.97
CA GLN A 54 -7.64 0.17 -28.96
C GLN A 54 -7.97 -1.22 -29.57
N GLY A 55 -8.49 -2.15 -28.77
CA GLY A 55 -8.97 -3.46 -29.22
C GLY A 55 -10.16 -3.34 -30.18
N GLU A 56 -11.13 -2.47 -29.89
CA GLU A 56 -12.25 -2.17 -30.80
C GLU A 56 -11.77 -1.57 -32.12
N LYS A 57 -10.76 -0.69 -32.08
CA LYS A 57 -10.17 -0.10 -33.28
C LYS A 57 -9.55 -1.17 -34.18
N ILE A 58 -8.79 -2.10 -33.60
CA ILE A 58 -8.20 -3.25 -34.30
C ILE A 58 -9.29 -4.14 -34.90
N ALA A 59 -10.36 -4.40 -34.14
CA ALA A 59 -11.47 -5.25 -34.60
C ALA A 59 -12.19 -4.65 -35.82
N LYS A 60 -12.28 -3.32 -35.91
CA LYS A 60 -12.85 -2.62 -37.07
C LYS A 60 -11.90 -2.65 -38.28
N HIS A 61 -10.62 -2.38 -38.06
CA HIS A 61 -9.61 -2.42 -39.11
C HIS A 61 -8.24 -2.78 -38.53
N MET A 62 -7.70 -3.92 -38.94
CA MET A 62 -6.46 -4.45 -38.37
C MET A 62 -5.23 -3.78 -39.01
N ASP A 63 -4.78 -2.67 -38.42
CA ASP A 63 -3.50 -2.02 -38.71
C ASP A 63 -2.40 -2.54 -37.76
N ILE A 64 -1.23 -2.88 -38.31
CA ILE A 64 -0.08 -3.31 -37.52
C ILE A 64 0.42 -2.24 -36.53
N LYS A 65 0.25 -0.95 -36.84
CA LYS A 65 0.55 0.14 -35.89
C LYS A 65 -0.37 0.07 -34.68
N ASP A 66 -1.65 -0.20 -34.91
CA ASP A 66 -2.63 -0.32 -33.84
C ASP A 66 -2.37 -1.55 -32.97
N MET A 67 -1.93 -2.67 -33.58
CA MET A 67 -1.50 -3.87 -32.85
C MET A 67 -0.26 -3.64 -32.00
N ARG A 68 0.70 -2.82 -32.46
CA ARG A 68 1.88 -2.46 -31.67
C ARG A 68 1.46 -1.66 -30.44
N LYS A 69 0.63 -0.63 -30.62
CA LYS A 69 0.11 0.18 -29.53
C LYS A 69 -0.69 -0.65 -28.52
N TYR A 70 -1.58 -1.52 -29.00
CA TYR A 70 -2.34 -2.43 -28.13
C TYR A 70 -1.42 -3.31 -27.28
N ARG A 71 -0.37 -3.88 -27.87
CA ARG A 71 0.61 -4.70 -27.14
C ARG A 71 1.35 -3.90 -26.07
N GLU A 72 1.71 -2.65 -26.36
CA GLU A 72 2.34 -1.75 -25.39
C GLU A 72 1.41 -1.44 -24.22
N LEU A 73 0.14 -1.12 -24.49
CA LEU A 73 -0.88 -0.88 -23.46
C LEU A 73 -1.08 -2.09 -22.55
N VAL A 74 -1.26 -3.28 -23.13
CA VAL A 74 -1.41 -4.53 -22.36
C VAL A 74 -0.16 -4.82 -21.52
N LYS A 75 1.04 -4.60 -22.07
CA LYS A 75 2.29 -4.76 -21.31
C LYS A 75 2.37 -3.79 -20.13
N GLY A 76 1.99 -2.52 -20.35
CA GLY A 76 1.93 -1.52 -19.29
C GLY A 76 0.98 -1.93 -18.17
N PHE A 77 -0.22 -2.39 -18.52
CA PHE A 77 -1.21 -2.86 -17.56
C PHE A 77 -0.70 -4.01 -16.71
N LEU A 78 -0.11 -5.03 -17.35
CA LEU A 78 0.45 -6.19 -16.64
C LEU A 78 1.59 -5.79 -15.69
N ASN A 79 2.46 -4.85 -16.09
CA ASN A 79 3.51 -4.34 -15.21
C ASN A 79 2.94 -3.65 -13.96
N GLU A 80 1.89 -2.84 -14.12
CA GLU A 80 1.27 -2.16 -12.99
C GLU A 80 0.65 -3.16 -11.99
N VAL A 81 -0.07 -4.15 -12.50
CA VAL A 81 -0.68 -5.21 -11.70
C VAL A 81 0.38 -6.02 -10.93
N VAL A 82 1.45 -6.46 -11.62
CA VAL A 82 2.51 -7.25 -11.00
C VAL A 82 3.28 -6.45 -9.95
N ASN A 83 3.65 -5.20 -10.26
CA ASN A 83 4.37 -4.33 -9.33
C ASN A 83 3.57 -4.11 -8.04
N ARG A 84 2.25 -3.93 -8.14
CA ARG A 84 1.42 -3.77 -6.95
C ARG A 84 1.14 -5.09 -6.22
N SER A 85 0.95 -6.21 -6.94
CA SER A 85 0.78 -7.53 -6.31
C SER A 85 1.93 -7.85 -5.35
N HIS A 86 3.16 -7.47 -5.68
CA HIS A 86 4.32 -7.62 -4.80
C HIS A 86 4.34 -6.67 -3.58
N LYS A 87 3.70 -5.50 -3.68
CA LYS A 87 3.52 -4.58 -2.55
C LYS A 87 2.43 -5.11 -1.62
N PHE A 88 1.29 -5.51 -2.19
CA PHE A 88 0.16 -6.12 -1.47
C PHE A 88 0.56 -7.39 -0.73
N SER A 89 1.31 -8.29 -1.39
CA SER A 89 1.79 -9.52 -0.74
C SER A 89 2.76 -9.27 0.40
N ARG A 90 3.49 -8.15 0.44
CA ARG A 90 4.39 -7.82 1.57
C ARG A 90 3.66 -7.16 2.72
N GLU A 91 2.58 -6.44 2.43
CA GLU A 91 1.79 -5.69 3.41
C GLU A 91 0.69 -6.53 4.08
N ASN A 92 0.24 -7.64 3.46
CA ASN A 92 -0.85 -8.48 3.98
C ASN A 92 -0.42 -9.72 4.77
N PHE A 93 0.87 -9.96 4.99
CA PHE A 93 1.31 -10.98 5.96
C PHE A 93 1.31 -10.38 7.37
N LEU A 94 0.13 -10.32 7.99
CA LEU A 94 -0.06 -10.12 9.43
C LEU A 94 -1.01 -11.19 9.96
#